data_AF-A0A1I4KZL3-F1
#
_entry.id   AF-A0A1I4KZL3-F1
#
_cell.length_a   1.000
_cell.length_b   1.000
_cell.length_c   1.000
_cell.angle_alpha   90.00
_cell.angle_beta   90.00
_cell.angle_gamma   90.00
#
_symmetry.space_group_name_H-M   'P 1'
#
loop_
_entity.id
_entity.type
_entity.pdbx_description
1 polymer ?
#
loop_
_entity_poly.entity_id
_entity_poly.type
_entity_poly.pdbx_seq_one_letter_code
_entity_poly.pdbx_strand_id
1 'polypeptide(L)'
;MPRHTFTYNTHGLRTTMVTPDGTTVFHYDLNGQLIAETTETGSLIRIYIWAEDIPIAQKDTALTYLHVDHLNTPRVGTNTSGVIVWQWDSDVFGSTTPNEDPDGDGIATHVNLRFPGQYYVRKRDFTITIPEITPQALVVILRLILLGLKVD
;
A
#
# COMPACT_ATOMS: atom_id res chain seq x y z
N MET A 1 0.28 -10.84 -19.42
CA MET A 1 1.15 -10.43 -18.30
C MET A 1 0.27 -9.94 -17.16
N PRO A 2 0.69 -10.13 -15.89
CA PRO A 2 -0.13 -9.79 -14.74
C PRO A 2 -0.35 -8.28 -14.58
N ARG A 3 -1.60 -7.82 -14.66
CA ARG A 3 -1.98 -6.39 -14.56
C ARG A 3 -2.56 -6.11 -13.17
N HIS A 4 -1.94 -5.17 -12.43
CA HIS A 4 -2.58 -4.58 -11.27
C HIS A 4 -3.69 -3.61 -11.73
N THR A 5 -4.94 -3.85 -11.32
CA THR A 5 -6.07 -2.95 -11.63
C THR A 5 -6.63 -2.38 -10.34
N PHE A 6 -6.78 -1.05 -10.28
CA PHE A 6 -7.30 -0.36 -9.10
C PHE A 6 -8.66 0.27 -9.40
N THR A 7 -9.56 0.23 -8.43
CA THR A 7 -10.79 1.04 -8.45
C THR A 7 -10.76 2.06 -7.32
N TYR A 8 -11.51 3.14 -7.47
CA TYR A 8 -11.56 4.24 -6.50
C TYR A 8 -13.00 4.70 -6.29
N ASN A 9 -13.32 5.18 -5.09
CA ASN A 9 -14.59 5.82 -4.81
C ASN A 9 -14.58 7.31 -5.24
N THR A 10 -15.71 8.00 -5.05
CA THR A 10 -15.87 9.43 -5.38
C THR A 10 -14.98 10.38 -4.56
N HIS A 11 -14.42 9.90 -3.45
CA HIS A 11 -13.48 10.65 -2.60
C HIS A 11 -12.01 10.35 -2.97
N GLY A 12 -11.76 9.59 -4.03
CA GLY A 12 -10.40 9.23 -4.46
C GLY A 12 -9.73 8.15 -3.61
N LEU A 13 -10.46 7.50 -2.70
CA LEU A 13 -9.94 6.38 -1.91
C LEU A 13 -10.01 5.10 -2.72
N ARG A 14 -8.94 4.29 -2.68
CA ARG A 14 -8.81 3.04 -3.43
C ARG A 14 -9.77 1.99 -2.89
N THR A 15 -10.74 1.51 -3.65
CA THR A 15 -11.71 0.50 -3.18
C THR A 15 -11.28 -0.94 -3.45
N THR A 16 -10.62 -1.20 -4.57
CA THR A 16 -10.08 -2.54 -4.87
C THR A 16 -8.71 -2.49 -5.54
N MET A 17 -7.95 -3.57 -5.38
CA MET A 17 -6.74 -3.88 -6.13
C MET A 17 -6.84 -5.32 -6.63
N VAL A 18 -6.95 -5.49 -7.93
CA VAL A 18 -6.93 -6.80 -8.58
C VAL A 18 -5.50 -7.10 -9.02
N THR A 19 -5.00 -8.25 -8.59
CA THR A 19 -3.71 -8.81 -9.00
C THR A 19 -3.97 -10.23 -9.53
N PRO A 20 -3.00 -10.87 -10.20
CA PRO A 20 -3.13 -12.28 -10.60
C PRO A 20 -3.26 -13.22 -9.42
N ASP A 21 -2.69 -12.82 -8.28
CA ASP A 21 -2.70 -13.57 -7.02
C ASP A 21 -4.05 -13.38 -6.28
N GLY A 22 -4.92 -12.50 -6.77
CA GLY A 22 -6.26 -12.26 -6.24
C GLY A 22 -6.62 -10.77 -6.11
N THR A 23 -7.83 -10.53 -5.59
CA THR A 23 -8.39 -9.19 -5.37
C THR A 23 -8.34 -8.83 -3.88
N THR A 24 -7.75 -7.68 -3.58
CA THR A 24 -7.83 -7.00 -2.28
C THR A 24 -8.93 -5.95 -2.33
N VAL A 25 -9.81 -5.97 -1.33
CA VAL A 25 -10.85 -4.96 -1.09
C VAL A 25 -10.44 -4.13 0.13
N PHE A 26 -10.50 -2.81 -0.01
CA PHE A 26 -10.10 -1.86 1.03
C PHE A 26 -11.33 -1.26 1.70
N HIS A 27 -11.32 -1.23 3.03
CA HIS A 27 -12.42 -0.73 3.86
C HIS A 27 -11.96 0.50 4.62
N TYR A 28 -12.74 1.58 4.53
CA TYR A 28 -12.41 2.86 5.15
C TYR A 28 -13.47 3.25 6.19
N ASP A 29 -13.04 4.01 7.19
CA ASP A 29 -13.97 4.69 8.10
C ASP A 29 -14.57 5.96 7.46
N LEU A 30 -15.34 6.71 8.26
CA LEU A 30 -15.96 7.97 7.82
C LEU A 30 -14.94 9.11 7.56
N ASN A 31 -13.75 9.02 8.14
CA ASN A 31 -12.66 9.98 7.96
C ASN A 31 -11.75 9.62 6.77
N GLY A 32 -12.00 8.49 6.10
CA GLY A 32 -11.19 8.00 4.99
C GLY A 32 -9.93 7.26 5.43
N GLN A 33 -9.86 6.81 6.67
CA GLN A 33 -8.77 5.99 7.20
C GLN A 33 -8.97 4.53 6.82
N LEU A 34 -7.93 3.87 6.31
CA LEU A 34 -7.98 2.46 5.96
C LEU A 34 -8.07 1.62 7.23
N ILE A 35 -9.19 0.95 7.47
CA ILE A 35 -9.43 0.16 8.70
C ILE A 35 -9.31 -1.34 8.47
N ALA A 36 -9.51 -1.84 7.24
CA ALA A 36 -9.33 -3.24 6.93
C ALA A 36 -9.05 -3.51 5.46
N GLU A 37 -8.47 -4.68 5.21
CA GLU A 37 -8.30 -5.29 3.91
C GLU A 37 -8.93 -6.68 3.93
N THR A 38 -9.70 -7.03 2.91
CA THR A 38 -10.28 -8.36 2.75
C THR A 38 -10.04 -8.89 1.35
N THR A 39 -10.20 -10.19 1.15
CA THR A 39 -10.38 -10.77 -0.17
C THR A 39 -11.73 -10.33 -0.76
N GLU A 40 -11.93 -10.56 -2.05
CA GLU A 40 -13.23 -10.37 -2.72
C GLU A 40 -14.35 -11.22 -2.11
N THR A 41 -14.03 -12.37 -1.51
CA THR A 41 -15.00 -13.22 -0.80
C THR A 41 -15.27 -12.76 0.63
N GLY A 42 -14.66 -11.66 1.09
CA GLY A 42 -14.83 -11.11 2.44
C GLY A 42 -13.91 -11.74 3.50
N SER A 43 -12.95 -12.59 3.13
CA SER A 43 -11.99 -13.14 4.09
C SER A 43 -11.01 -12.05 4.53
N LEU A 44 -10.77 -11.95 5.84
CA LEU A 44 -9.89 -10.92 6.38
C LEU A 44 -8.43 -11.14 5.97
N ILE A 45 -7.80 -10.08 5.45
CA ILE A 45 -6.36 -10.03 5.17
C ILE A 45 -5.65 -9.28 6.31
N ARG A 46 -6.17 -8.11 6.68
CA ARG A 46 -5.58 -7.27 7.73
C ARG A 46 -6.60 -6.29 8.31
N ILE A 47 -6.43 -5.93 9.58
CA ILE A 47 -7.13 -4.82 10.26
C ILE A 47 -6.09 -3.78 10.69
N TYR A 48 -6.47 -2.51 10.63
CA TYR A 48 -5.70 -1.39 11.14
C TYR A 48 -6.47 -0.72 12.30
N ILE A 49 -5.74 -0.34 13.33
CA ILE A 49 -6.26 0.31 14.52
C ILE A 49 -5.69 1.73 14.57
N TRP A 50 -6.57 2.70 14.65
CA TRP A 50 -6.25 4.12 14.65
C TRP A 50 -6.64 4.76 15.98
N ALA A 51 -5.81 5.68 16.46
CA ALA A 51 -6.13 6.63 17.51
C ALA A 51 -6.17 8.02 16.88
N GLU A 52 -7.38 8.55 16.66
CA GLU A 52 -7.58 9.72 15.80
C GLU A 52 -6.90 9.48 14.44
N ASP A 53 -5.98 10.35 14.00
CA ASP A 53 -5.25 10.23 12.73
C ASP A 53 -3.94 9.42 12.82
N ILE A 54 -3.71 8.73 13.94
CA ILE A 54 -2.48 8.00 14.23
C ILE A 54 -2.71 6.49 14.12
N PRO A 55 -2.05 5.77 13.19
CA PRO A 55 -2.11 4.32 13.17
C PRO A 55 -1.28 3.77 14.34
N ILE A 56 -1.94 3.06 15.27
CA ILE A 56 -1.29 2.55 16.50
C ILE A 56 -1.03 1.05 16.44
N ALA A 57 -1.75 0.31 15.61
CA ALA A 57 -1.52 -1.12 15.43
C ALA A 57 -2.10 -1.63 14.11
N GLN A 58 -1.61 -2.79 13.70
CA GLN A 58 -2.25 -3.63 12.69
C GLN A 58 -2.36 -5.06 13.19
N LYS A 59 -3.28 -5.82 12.63
CA LYS A 59 -3.41 -7.25 12.86
C LYS A 59 -3.69 -7.99 11.57
N ASP A 60 -2.83 -8.94 11.23
CA ASP A 60 -3.04 -9.95 10.20
C ASP A 60 -3.00 -11.35 10.84
N THR A 61 -1.88 -12.08 10.71
CA THR A 61 -1.61 -13.32 11.45
C THR A 61 -1.19 -13.01 12.89
N ALA A 62 -0.49 -11.90 13.11
CA ALA A 62 -0.04 -11.44 14.42
C ALA A 62 -0.46 -9.99 14.68
N LEU A 63 -0.48 -9.58 15.95
CA LEU A 63 -0.66 -8.18 16.34
C LEU A 63 0.70 -7.46 16.29
N THR A 64 0.75 -6.37 15.54
CA THR A 64 1.92 -5.50 15.43
C THR A 64 1.54 -4.10 15.92
N TYR A 65 2.22 -3.60 16.94
CA TYR A 65 2.10 -2.22 17.40
C TYR A 65 2.95 -1.32 16.51
N LEU A 66 2.36 -0.23 16.02
CA LEU A 66 3.00 0.70 15.11
C LEU A 66 3.48 1.93 15.87
N HIS A 67 4.75 2.27 15.69
CA HIS A 67 5.37 3.46 16.23
C HIS A 67 5.61 4.43 15.08
N VAL A 68 4.99 5.61 15.18
CA VAL A 68 4.98 6.60 14.10
C VAL A 68 5.95 7.75 14.39
N ASP A 69 6.36 8.45 13.33
CA ASP A 69 7.01 9.75 13.44
C ASP A 69 6.00 10.90 13.63
N HIS A 70 6.50 12.14 13.68
CA HIS A 70 5.69 13.35 13.83
C HIS A 70 4.73 13.63 12.65
N LEU A 71 4.83 12.88 11.56
CA LEU A 71 3.92 12.95 10.40
C LEU A 71 2.94 11.78 10.38
N ASN A 72 2.80 11.05 11.49
CA ASN A 72 1.98 9.84 11.62
C ASN A 72 2.42 8.72 10.67
N THR A 73 3.68 8.71 10.24
CA THR A 73 4.21 7.67 9.35
C THR A 73 4.78 6.53 10.18
N PRO A 74 4.30 5.27 10.02
CA PRO A 74 4.90 4.12 10.72
C PRO A 74 6.39 3.97 10.39
N ARG A 75 7.24 3.93 11.42
CA ARG A 75 8.69 3.74 11.31
C ARG A 75 9.17 2.45 11.94
N VAL A 76 8.50 1.99 12.98
CA VAL A 76 8.83 0.76 13.69
C VAL A 76 7.55 -0.02 13.99
N GLY A 77 7.62 -1.34 13.85
CA GLY A 77 6.57 -2.28 14.23
C GLY A 77 7.10 -3.23 15.30
N THR A 78 6.40 -3.37 16.42
CA THR A 78 6.77 -4.30 17.50
C THR A 78 5.71 -5.35 17.75
N ASN A 79 6.13 -6.56 18.12
CA ASN A 79 5.20 -7.62 18.54
C ASN A 79 4.71 -7.42 19.99
N THR A 80 3.93 -8.36 20.52
CA THR A 80 3.38 -8.32 21.88
C THR A 80 4.42 -8.40 22.99
N SER A 81 5.63 -8.86 22.68
CA SER A 81 6.78 -8.90 23.58
C SER A 81 7.66 -7.63 23.50
N GLY A 82 7.29 -6.66 22.65
CA GLY A 82 8.06 -5.43 22.44
C GLY A 82 9.29 -5.60 21.54
N VAL A 83 9.45 -6.75 20.89
CA VAL A 83 10.54 -6.98 19.92
C VAL A 83 10.19 -6.31 18.60
N ILE A 84 11.19 -5.66 17.98
CA ILE A 84 11.05 -5.02 16.67
C ILE A 84 10.97 -6.11 15.60
N VAL A 85 9.81 -6.22 14.96
CA VAL A 85 9.52 -7.20 13.90
C VAL A 85 9.38 -6.54 12.52
N TRP A 86 9.37 -5.21 12.46
CA TRP A 86 9.35 -4.44 11.23
C TRP A 86 10.00 -3.08 11.46
N GLN A 87 10.77 -2.59 10.51
CA GLN A 87 11.41 -1.28 10.61
C GLN A 87 11.53 -0.61 9.24
N TRP A 88 11.27 0.69 9.18
CA TRP A 88 11.42 1.48 7.96
C TRP A 88 12.22 2.75 8.20
N ASP A 89 13.54 2.58 8.15
CA ASP A 89 14.51 3.67 8.13
C ASP A 89 14.57 4.27 6.72
N SER A 90 13.56 5.07 6.40
CA SER A 90 13.50 5.80 5.14
C SER A 90 13.90 7.25 5.30
N ASP A 91 14.51 7.78 4.24
CA ASP A 91 14.74 9.21 4.11
C ASP A 91 13.41 9.98 4.11
N VAL A 92 13.50 11.31 4.10
CA VAL A 92 12.33 12.21 4.11
C VAL A 92 11.37 12.00 2.93
N PHE A 93 11.78 11.23 1.91
CA PHE A 93 10.99 10.94 0.72
C PHE A 93 10.49 9.49 0.64
N GLY A 94 10.82 8.63 1.61
CA GLY A 94 10.36 7.24 1.60
C GLY A 94 11.06 6.37 0.55
N SER A 95 12.30 6.67 0.17
CA SER A 95 12.98 6.04 -0.97
C SER A 95 13.46 4.61 -0.72
N THR A 96 13.52 4.17 0.54
CA THR A 96 14.03 2.84 0.93
C THR A 96 12.92 1.82 1.11
N THR A 97 13.26 0.54 0.99
CA THR A 97 12.34 -0.55 1.40
C THR A 97 12.46 -0.80 2.91
N PRO A 98 11.38 -1.19 3.59
CA PRO A 98 11.45 -1.59 4.99
C PRO A 98 12.28 -2.86 5.17
N ASN A 99 12.89 -2.99 6.34
CA ASN A 99 13.34 -4.26 6.89
C ASN A 99 12.13 -4.98 7.49
N GLU A 100 11.72 -6.09 6.86
CA GLU A 100 10.54 -6.86 7.24
C GLU A 100 10.82 -7.98 8.25
N ASP A 101 12.09 -8.24 8.57
CA ASP A 101 12.52 -9.21 9.59
C ASP A 101 13.75 -8.69 10.34
N PRO A 102 13.61 -7.65 11.19
CA PRO A 102 14.73 -7.10 11.96
C PRO A 102 15.21 -7.99 13.11
N ASP A 103 14.35 -8.86 13.64
CA ASP A 103 14.67 -9.82 14.70
C ASP A 103 15.31 -11.11 14.19
N GLY A 104 15.26 -11.37 12.88
CA GLY A 104 16.00 -12.42 12.20
C GLY A 104 15.47 -13.82 12.48
N ASP A 105 14.18 -13.95 12.78
CA ASP A 105 13.54 -15.23 13.07
C ASP A 105 13.03 -15.95 11.80
N GLY A 106 13.12 -15.29 10.64
CA GLY A 106 12.68 -15.78 9.34
C GLY A 106 11.20 -15.53 9.06
N ILE A 107 10.49 -14.80 9.93
CA ILE A 107 9.06 -14.47 9.80
C ILE A 107 8.93 -12.99 9.42
N ALA A 108 8.72 -12.75 8.13
CA ALA A 108 8.52 -11.39 7.63
C ALA A 108 7.19 -10.78 8.13
N THR A 109 7.28 -9.61 8.75
CA THR A 109 6.12 -8.75 9.04
C THR A 109 5.94 -7.72 7.94
N HIS A 110 4.71 -7.57 7.44
CA HIS A 110 4.42 -6.62 6.38
C HIS A 110 3.56 -5.46 6.90
N VAL A 111 4.07 -4.23 6.82
CA VAL A 111 3.27 -3.02 7.06
C VAL A 111 3.14 -2.26 5.74
N ASN A 112 1.91 -2.04 5.29
CA ASN A 112 1.62 -1.37 4.01
C ASN A 112 1.25 0.12 4.17
N LEU A 113 0.90 0.56 5.37
CA LEU A 113 0.68 1.98 5.67
C LEU A 113 2.00 2.76 5.52
N ARG A 114 1.91 3.93 4.89
CA ARG A 114 3.04 4.85 4.66
C ARG A 114 2.66 6.24 5.17
N PHE A 115 3.17 7.30 4.53
CA PHE A 115 2.71 8.66 4.80
C PHE A 115 1.18 8.75 4.77
N PRO A 116 0.57 9.74 5.45
CA PRO A 116 -0.88 9.90 5.47
C PRO A 116 -1.52 9.78 4.08
N GLY A 117 -2.50 8.89 3.94
CA GLY A 117 -3.17 8.61 2.67
C GLY A 117 -2.39 7.77 1.67
N GLN A 118 -1.15 7.37 1.97
CA GLN A 118 -0.34 6.51 1.10
C GLN A 118 -0.40 5.05 1.53
N TYR A 119 -0.56 4.19 0.51
CA TYR A 119 -0.54 2.75 0.66
C TYR A 119 0.57 2.17 -0.22
N TYR A 120 1.51 1.46 0.40
CA TYR A 120 2.56 0.77 -0.32
C TYR A 120 2.00 -0.43 -1.07
N VAL A 121 2.08 -0.40 -2.39
CA VAL A 121 1.85 -1.58 -3.23
C VAL A 121 3.22 -2.12 -3.62
N ARG A 122 3.50 -3.37 -3.26
CA ARG A 122 4.69 -4.06 -3.75
C ARG A 122 4.63 -4.09 -5.27
N LYS A 123 5.60 -3.43 -5.90
CA LYS A 123 5.66 -3.34 -7.37
C LYS A 123 6.06 -4.71 -7.92
N ARG A 124 5.10 -5.43 -8.50
CA ARG A 124 5.35 -6.43 -9.54
C ARG A 124 4.65 -5.90 -10.80
N ASP A 125 5.45 -5.29 -11.68
CA ASP A 125 5.11 -4.82 -13.03
C ASP A 125 3.88 -3.90 -13.17
N PHE A 126 4.15 -2.59 -13.31
CA PHE A 126 3.15 -1.53 -13.49
C PHE A 126 3.06 -1.11 -14.97
N THR A 127 1.90 -1.32 -15.61
CA THR A 127 1.57 -0.74 -16.93
C THR A 127 0.22 -0.02 -16.85
N ILE A 128 0.18 1.24 -17.31
CA ILE A 128 -1.03 2.06 -17.37
C ILE A 128 -1.77 1.74 -18.68
N THR A 129 -3.02 1.29 -18.63
CA THR A 129 -3.88 1.18 -19.81
C THR A 129 -4.83 2.37 -19.87
N ILE A 130 -4.75 3.15 -20.94
CA ILE A 130 -5.66 4.28 -21.22
C ILE A 130 -6.92 3.70 -21.89
N PRO A 131 -8.14 3.95 -21.36
CA PRO A 131 -9.35 3.26 -21.82
C PRO A 131 -9.88 3.71 -23.18
N GLU A 132 -9.40 4.84 -23.74
CA GLU A 132 -9.86 5.34 -25.04
C GLU A 132 -8.80 6.26 -25.68
N ILE A 133 -8.46 6.03 -26.95
CA ILE A 133 -7.51 6.88 -27.68
C ILE A 133 -8.23 8.14 -28.15
N THR A 134 -8.33 9.14 -27.28
CA THR A 134 -8.73 10.48 -27.69
C THR A 134 -7.58 11.18 -28.44
N PRO A 135 -7.83 12.18 -29.30
CA PRO A 135 -6.76 12.90 -30.01
C PRO A 135 -5.71 13.53 -29.07
N GLN A 136 -6.09 13.84 -27.82
CA GLN A 136 -5.16 14.31 -26.80
C GLN A 136 -4.27 13.18 -26.23
N ALA A 137 -4.77 11.95 -26.16
CA ALA A 137 -3.98 10.78 -25.78
C ALA A 137 -2.86 10.49 -26.78
N LEU A 138 -3.07 10.79 -28.07
CA LEU A 138 -2.03 10.65 -29.11
C LEU A 138 -0.84 11.59 -28.91
N VAL A 139 -1.08 12.80 -28.39
CA VAL A 139 -0.01 13.76 -28.05
C VAL A 139 0.82 13.27 -26.86
N VAL A 140 0.18 12.62 -25.89
CA VAL A 140 0.85 12.01 -24.72
C VAL A 140 1.66 10.79 -25.14
N ILE A 141 1.10 9.92 -25.99
CA ILE A 141 1.81 8.76 -26.57
C ILE A 141 3.05 9.20 -27.36
N LEU A 142 2.94 10.25 -28.18
CA LEU A 142 4.07 10.77 -28.94
C LEU A 142 5.17 11.35 -28.04
N ARG A 143 4.82 11.98 -26.91
CA ARG A 143 5.81 12.46 -25.92
C ARG A 143 6.48 11.32 -25.14
N LEU A 144 5.78 10.22 -24.90
CA LEU A 144 6.32 9.05 -24.20
C LEU A 144 7.29 8.25 -25.10
N ILE A 145 6.99 8.11 -26.39
CA ILE A 145 7.89 7.50 -27.38
C ILE A 145 9.19 8.31 -27.53
N LEU A 146 9.09 9.65 -27.54
CA LEU A 146 10.28 10.53 -27.60
C LEU A 146 11.18 10.45 -26.36
N LEU A 147 10.66 9.94 -25.23
CA LEU A 147 11.39 9.71 -23.99
C LEU A 147 11.92 8.27 -23.85
N GLY A 148 11.82 7.45 -24.90
CA GLY A 148 12.36 6.09 -24.93
C GLY A 148 11.53 5.05 -24.18
N LEU A 149 10.29 5.39 -23.80
CA LEU A 149 9.36 4.45 -23.19
C LEU A 149 8.65 3.67 -24.31
N LYS A 150 8.73 2.33 -24.27
CA LYS A 150 8.04 1.47 -25.24
C LYS A 150 6.54 1.52 -24.99
N VAL A 151 5.79 1.78 -26.06
CA VAL A 151 4.33 1.73 -26.11
C VAL A 151 3.98 0.55 -27.01
N ASP A 152 3.26 -0.43 -26.48
CA ASP A 152 2.60 -1.50 -27.25
C ASP A 152 1.10 -1.19 -27.37
#